data_AF-A0A6I9NG37-F1
#
_entry.id   AF-A0A6I9NG37-F1
#
_cell.length_a   1.000
_cell.length_b   1.000
_cell.length_c   1.000
_cell.angle_alpha   90.00
_cell.angle_beta   90.00
_cell.angle_gamma   90.00
#
_symmetry.space_group_name_H-M   'P 1'
#
loop_
_entity.id
_entity.type
_entity.pdbx_description
1 polymer ?
#
loop_
_entity_poly.entity_id
_entity_poly.type
_entity_poly.pdbx_seq_one_letter_code
_entity_poly.pdbx_strand_id
1 'polypeptide(L)'
;MGIPQIRNPELPPANEMPEIYHAPIALIGCGPASISCGSFLARLGYDNITIFEKQMWIGGLSTAEIPQFRLPYEVVKFEIDLMKDLGVKVICEKGLGVDGMTLTSLKEEGFKAVFIGI
;
A
#
# COMPACT_ATOMS: atom_id res chain seq x y z
N MET A 1 -3.41 -17.83 15.02
CA MET A 1 -2.22 -18.59 14.58
C MET A 1 -0.97 -17.72 14.49
N GLY A 2 -1.09 -16.39 14.29
CA GLY A 2 0.07 -15.49 14.28
C GLY A 2 1.00 -15.75 13.10
N ILE A 3 0.45 -16.18 11.97
CA ILE A 3 1.20 -16.55 10.78
C ILE A 3 1.30 -15.31 9.88
N PRO A 4 2.52 -14.89 9.49
CA PRO A 4 2.71 -13.78 8.56
C PRO A 4 2.35 -14.19 7.13
N GLN A 5 2.10 -13.21 6.28
CA GLN A 5 2.02 -13.47 4.84
C GLN A 5 3.44 -13.67 4.26
N ILE A 6 3.58 -14.54 3.28
CA ILE A 6 4.84 -14.73 2.56
C ILE A 6 4.68 -14.44 1.07
N ARG A 7 5.78 -14.09 0.42
CA ARG A 7 5.85 -13.97 -1.04
C ARG A 7 5.50 -15.31 -1.71
N ASN A 8 4.93 -15.27 -2.92
CA ASN A 8 4.63 -16.46 -3.70
C ASN A 8 5.89 -17.36 -3.83
N PRO A 9 5.86 -18.61 -3.34
CA PRO A 9 6.99 -19.52 -3.40
C PRO A 9 7.44 -19.90 -4.82
N GLU A 10 6.55 -19.75 -5.81
CA GLU A 10 6.83 -20.07 -7.21
C GLU A 10 7.53 -18.93 -7.98
N LEU A 11 7.58 -17.72 -7.40
CA LEU A 11 8.24 -16.59 -8.04
C LEU A 11 9.77 -16.71 -7.90
N PRO A 12 10.55 -16.32 -8.93
CA PRO A 12 12.01 -16.19 -8.81
C PRO A 12 12.42 -15.33 -7.62
N PRO A 13 13.63 -15.52 -7.05
CA PRO A 13 14.21 -14.61 -6.06
C PRO A 13 14.12 -13.14 -6.52
N ALA A 14 13.96 -12.20 -5.58
CA ALA A 14 13.74 -10.79 -5.91
C ALA A 14 14.85 -10.20 -6.83
N ASN A 15 16.10 -10.60 -6.62
CA ASN A 15 17.26 -10.19 -7.43
C ASN A 15 17.31 -10.80 -8.84
N GLU A 16 16.44 -11.78 -9.13
CA GLU A 16 16.33 -12.45 -10.43
C GLU A 16 15.03 -12.06 -11.16
N MET A 17 14.20 -11.20 -10.55
CA MET A 17 13.00 -10.69 -11.18
C MET A 17 13.38 -9.73 -12.32
N PRO A 18 12.59 -9.68 -13.41
CA PRO A 18 12.79 -8.68 -14.45
C PRO A 18 12.70 -7.25 -13.90
N GLU A 19 13.50 -6.34 -14.46
CA GLU A 19 13.63 -4.94 -14.00
C GLU A 19 12.29 -4.21 -13.82
N ILE A 20 11.27 -4.55 -14.62
CA ILE A 20 9.93 -3.95 -14.53
C ILE A 20 9.26 -4.15 -13.16
N TYR A 21 9.60 -5.21 -12.42
CA TYR A 21 9.05 -5.48 -11.09
C TYR A 21 9.65 -4.57 -10.01
N HIS A 22 10.80 -3.94 -10.27
CA HIS A 22 11.43 -2.96 -9.39
C HIS A 22 10.92 -1.53 -9.64
N ALA A 23 10.00 -1.35 -10.58
CA ALA A 23 9.42 -0.06 -10.91
C ALA A 23 8.75 0.57 -9.67
N PRO A 24 9.04 1.84 -9.32
CA PRO A 24 8.38 2.53 -8.21
C PRO A 24 6.89 2.77 -8.52
N ILE A 25 6.03 2.30 -7.62
CA ILE A 25 4.56 2.43 -7.71
C ILE A 25 4.03 3.21 -6.51
N ALA A 26 3.26 4.27 -6.78
CA ALA A 26 2.58 5.07 -5.76
C ALA A 26 1.10 4.69 -5.69
N LEU A 27 0.56 4.58 -4.49
CA LEU A 27 -0.87 4.49 -4.23
C LEU A 27 -1.26 5.62 -3.30
N ILE A 28 -2.38 6.28 -3.56
CA ILE A 28 -2.83 7.45 -2.79
C ILE A 28 -4.06 7.05 -1.97
N GLY A 29 -3.99 7.26 -0.65
CA GLY A 29 -4.96 6.83 0.36
C GLY A 29 -4.69 5.39 0.83
N CYS A 30 -4.63 5.17 2.14
CA CYS A 30 -4.48 3.85 2.77
C CYS A 30 -5.84 3.28 3.21
N GLY A 31 -6.81 3.31 2.28
CA GLY A 31 -8.11 2.65 2.43
C GLY A 31 -8.16 1.26 1.78
N PRO A 32 -9.32 0.58 1.84
CA PRO A 32 -9.49 -0.78 1.31
C PRO A 32 -9.05 -0.95 -0.15
N ALA A 33 -9.30 0.06 -0.99
CA ALA A 33 -8.94 0.04 -2.41
C ALA A 33 -7.41 -0.08 -2.61
N SER A 34 -6.63 0.79 -1.96
CA SER A 34 -5.17 0.78 -2.08
C SER A 34 -4.53 -0.39 -1.33
N ILE A 35 -5.11 -0.82 -0.20
CA ILE A 35 -4.65 -2.03 0.50
C ILE A 35 -4.78 -3.25 -0.41
N SER A 36 -5.92 -3.41 -1.08
CA SER A 36 -6.14 -4.48 -2.06
C SER A 36 -5.17 -4.37 -3.24
N CYS A 37 -5.11 -3.20 -3.89
CA CYS A 37 -4.23 -2.96 -5.03
C CYS A 37 -2.75 -3.26 -4.70
N GLY A 38 -2.24 -2.71 -3.60
CA GLY A 38 -0.88 -2.94 -3.12
C GLY A 38 -0.61 -4.41 -2.81
N SER A 39 -1.57 -5.10 -2.18
CA SER A 39 -1.45 -6.53 -1.89
C SER A 39 -1.32 -7.37 -3.17
N PHE A 40 -2.15 -7.13 -4.19
CA PHE A 40 -2.08 -7.89 -5.44
C PHE A 40 -0.81 -7.59 -6.24
N LEU A 41 -0.37 -6.33 -6.31
CA LEU A 41 0.90 -5.98 -6.94
C LEU A 41 2.08 -6.66 -6.24
N ALA A 42 2.11 -6.64 -4.91
CA ALA A 42 3.18 -7.29 -4.15
C ALA A 42 3.18 -8.83 -4.34
N ARG A 43 2.00 -9.46 -4.46
CA ARG A 43 1.87 -10.89 -4.78
C ARG A 43 2.39 -11.25 -6.18
N LEU A 44 2.25 -10.33 -7.15
CA LEU A 44 2.79 -10.49 -8.50
C LEU A 44 4.32 -10.34 -8.52
N GLY A 45 4.93 -9.80 -7.46
CA GLY A 45 6.37 -9.67 -7.30
C GLY A 45 6.90 -8.24 -7.41
N TYR A 46 6.05 -7.23 -7.49
CA TYR A 46 6.48 -5.84 -7.40
C TYR A 46 6.96 -5.53 -5.99
N ASP A 47 8.17 -4.99 -5.84
CA ASP A 47 8.81 -4.79 -4.52
C ASP A 47 8.91 -3.32 -4.11
N ASN A 48 8.70 -2.37 -5.02
CA ASN A 48 8.81 -0.95 -4.75
C ASN A 48 7.46 -0.23 -4.73
N ILE A 49 6.59 -0.67 -3.82
CA ILE A 49 5.23 -0.15 -3.67
C ILE A 49 5.17 0.75 -2.43
N THR A 50 4.64 1.97 -2.60
CA THR A 50 4.44 2.92 -1.48
C THR A 50 3.02 3.47 -1.50
N ILE A 51 2.30 3.31 -0.40
CA ILE A 51 1.01 3.95 -0.13
C ILE A 51 1.27 5.27 0.62
N PHE A 52 0.71 6.37 0.12
CA PHE A 52 0.73 7.68 0.75
C PHE A 52 -0.64 7.98 1.35
N GLU A 53 -0.70 8.14 2.67
CA GLU A 53 -1.93 8.42 3.43
C GLU A 53 -1.91 9.85 3.95
N LYS A 54 -3.01 10.57 3.79
CA LYS A 54 -3.15 11.96 4.25
C LYS A 54 -3.18 12.06 5.76
N GLN A 55 -3.87 11.14 6.43
CA GLN A 55 -4.09 11.16 7.87
C GLN A 55 -2.89 10.54 8.62
N MET A 56 -2.88 10.70 9.95
CA MET A 56 -1.93 10.02 10.83
C MET A 56 -2.29 8.54 11.09
N TRP A 57 -3.48 8.11 10.68
CA TRP A 57 -4.00 6.75 10.81
C TRP A 57 -4.26 6.11 9.45
N ILE A 58 -4.31 4.78 9.43
CA ILE A 58 -4.45 3.92 8.25
C ILE A 58 -5.79 3.16 8.28
N GLY A 59 -6.23 2.64 7.14
CA GLY A 59 -7.45 1.83 7.00
C GLY A 59 -8.67 2.57 6.44
N GLY A 60 -8.55 3.88 6.14
CA GLY A 60 -9.64 4.69 5.58
C GLY A 60 -10.89 4.68 6.45
N LEU A 61 -12.07 4.60 5.81
CA LEU A 61 -13.37 4.57 6.50
C LEU A 61 -13.51 3.40 7.49
N SER A 62 -12.85 2.27 7.23
CA SER A 62 -12.83 1.11 8.13
C SER A 62 -12.30 1.45 9.52
N THR A 63 -11.35 2.40 9.60
CA THR A 63 -10.81 2.91 10.86
C THR A 63 -11.52 4.18 11.32
N ALA A 64 -11.80 5.10 10.39
CA ALA A 64 -12.25 6.44 10.73
C ALA A 64 -13.73 6.53 11.10
N GLU A 65 -14.59 5.69 10.51
CA GLU A 65 -16.04 5.84 10.59
C GLU A 65 -16.79 4.59 11.02
N ILE A 66 -16.35 3.39 10.62
CA ILE A 66 -17.05 2.16 10.99
C ILE A 66 -16.91 1.97 12.52
N PRO A 67 -18.02 1.90 13.26
CA PRO A 67 -17.95 1.81 14.71
C PRO A 67 -17.22 0.56 15.21
N GLN A 68 -16.48 0.68 16.31
CA GLN A 68 -15.72 -0.40 16.94
C GLN A 68 -16.57 -1.64 17.28
N PHE A 69 -17.85 -1.45 17.62
CA PHE A 69 -18.77 -2.56 17.90
C PHE A 69 -19.22 -3.34 16.65
N ARG A 70 -18.93 -2.84 15.44
CA ARG A 70 -19.15 -3.54 14.17
C ARG A 70 -17.86 -4.05 13.55
N LEU A 71 -16.80 -3.24 13.61
CA LEU A 71 -15.49 -3.56 13.04
C LEU A 71 -14.41 -3.14 14.03
N PRO A 72 -13.83 -4.08 14.77
CA PRO A 72 -12.75 -3.75 15.68
C PRO A 72 -11.47 -3.32 14.92
N TYR A 73 -10.84 -2.24 15.36
CA TYR A 73 -9.62 -1.69 14.72
C TYR A 73 -8.51 -2.72 14.54
N GLU A 74 -8.35 -3.66 15.48
CA GLU A 74 -7.37 -4.74 15.40
C GLU A 74 -7.53 -5.62 14.16
N VAL A 75 -8.75 -5.75 13.62
CA VAL A 75 -9.02 -6.48 12.37
C VAL A 75 -8.46 -5.71 11.18
N VAL A 76 -8.68 -4.39 11.13
CA VAL A 76 -8.14 -3.52 10.08
C VAL A 76 -6.61 -3.53 10.13
N LYS A 77 -6.04 -3.43 11.33
CA LYS A 77 -4.59 -3.49 11.52
C LYS A 77 -4.02 -4.84 11.06
N PHE A 78 -4.68 -5.95 11.40
CA PHE A 78 -4.26 -7.29 10.99
C PHE A 78 -4.16 -7.41 9.46
N GLU A 79 -5.16 -6.93 8.71
CA GLU A 79 -5.12 -6.98 7.24
C GLU A 79 -4.01 -6.10 6.65
N ILE A 80 -3.75 -4.94 7.25
CA ILE A 80 -2.67 -4.05 6.79
C ILE A 80 -1.29 -4.65 7.11
N ASP A 81 -1.14 -5.31 8.25
CA ASP A 81 0.11 -5.98 8.61
C ASP A 81 0.42 -7.13 7.62
N LEU A 82 -0.58 -7.92 7.21
CA LEU A 82 -0.40 -8.96 6.17
C LEU A 82 0.04 -8.39 4.81
N MET A 83 -0.45 -7.21 4.44
CA MET A 83 0.02 -6.50 3.25
C MET A 83 1.47 -6.04 3.42
N LYS A 84 1.84 -5.52 4.60
CA LYS A 84 3.21 -5.08 4.91
C LYS A 84 4.20 -6.23 4.96
N ASP A 85 3.78 -7.44 5.34
CA ASP A 85 4.61 -8.65 5.28
C ASP A 85 5.12 -8.92 3.85
N LEU A 86 4.41 -8.45 2.82
CA LEU A 86 4.86 -8.52 1.43
C LEU A 86 5.79 -7.36 0.99
N GLY A 87 6.13 -6.45 1.90
CA GLY A 87 7.03 -5.33 1.63
C GLY A 87 6.35 -4.02 1.18
N VAL A 88 5.01 -3.95 1.16
CA VAL A 88 4.30 -2.71 0.83
C VAL A 88 4.56 -1.66 1.92
N LYS A 89 5.08 -0.49 1.52
CA LYS A 89 5.38 0.62 2.41
C LYS A 89 4.17 1.53 2.57
N VAL A 90 4.00 2.11 3.76
CA VAL A 90 2.94 3.12 4.03
C VAL A 90 3.58 4.34 4.68
N ILE A 91 3.33 5.53 4.11
CA ILE A 91 3.79 6.82 4.61
C ILE A 91 2.55 7.66 4.92
N CYS A 92 2.34 7.95 6.20
CA CYS A 92 1.27 8.80 6.70
C CYS A 92 1.60 10.30 6.54
N GLU A 93 0.62 11.16 6.79
CA GLU A 93 0.75 12.62 6.73
C GLU A 93 1.24 13.14 5.35
N LYS A 94 0.99 12.36 4.29
CA LYS A 94 1.34 12.69 2.91
C LYS A 94 0.15 12.40 2.01
N GLY A 95 -0.66 13.43 1.76
CA GLY A 95 -1.84 13.35 0.89
C GLY A 95 -1.63 14.00 -0.48
N LEU A 96 -2.44 13.60 -1.44
CA LEU A 96 -2.57 14.32 -2.72
C LEU A 96 -3.24 15.67 -2.48
N GLY A 97 -2.65 16.76 -2.95
CA GLY A 97 -3.18 18.12 -2.77
C GLY A 97 -2.30 19.19 -3.41
N VAL A 98 -2.87 20.38 -3.64
CA VAL A 98 -2.19 21.51 -4.31
C VAL A 98 -0.97 21.97 -3.51
N ASP A 99 -1.08 22.02 -2.18
CA ASP A 99 0.04 22.33 -1.27
C ASP A 99 0.79 21.08 -0.79
N GLY A 100 0.54 19.93 -1.45
CA GLY A 100 1.08 18.63 -1.07
C GLY A 100 1.63 17.88 -2.28
N MET A 101 1.44 16.56 -2.26
CA MET A 101 1.86 15.71 -3.38
C MET A 101 0.92 15.91 -4.58
N THR A 102 1.49 15.97 -5.78
CA THR A 102 0.75 16.01 -7.04
C THR A 102 1.16 14.85 -7.96
N LEU A 103 0.32 14.54 -8.94
CA LEU A 103 0.66 13.54 -9.96
C LEU A 103 1.92 13.94 -10.76
N THR A 104 2.11 15.24 -11.01
CA THR A 104 3.31 15.77 -11.65
C THR A 104 4.55 15.54 -10.80
N SER A 105 4.50 15.88 -9.50
CA SER A 105 5.63 15.64 -8.59
C SER A 105 5.98 14.15 -8.47
N LEU A 106 4.97 13.25 -8.43
CA LEU A 106 5.21 11.81 -8.41
C LEU A 106 5.90 11.33 -9.69
N LYS A 107 5.48 11.85 -10.84
CA LYS A 107 6.12 11.55 -12.12
C LYS A 107 7.57 12.04 -12.16
N GLU A 108 7.84 13.23 -11.64
CA GLU A 108 9.18 13.82 -11.53
C GLU A 108 10.08 13.06 -10.54
N GLU A 109 9.52 12.56 -9.44
CA GLU A 109 10.18 11.64 -8.49
C GLU A 109 10.46 10.24 -9.09
N GLY A 110 9.96 9.97 -10.30
CA GLY A 110 10.28 8.76 -11.06
C GLY A 110 9.28 7.61 -10.93
N PHE A 111 8.17 7.81 -10.22
CA PHE A 111 7.09 6.81 -10.12
C PHE A 111 6.56 6.44 -11.52
N LYS A 112 6.43 5.14 -11.78
CA LYS A 112 6.02 4.59 -13.09
C LYS A 112 4.52 4.37 -13.18
N ALA A 113 3.86 4.17 -12.05
CA ALA A 113 2.42 4.02 -11.96
C ALA A 113 1.90 4.70 -10.70
N VAL A 114 0.69 5.25 -10.80
CA VAL A 114 -0.04 5.85 -9.67
C VAL A 114 -1.45 5.27 -9.64
N PHE A 115 -1.88 4.78 -8.47
CA PHE A 115 -3.25 4.38 -8.20
C PHE A 115 -3.91 5.38 -7.26
N ILE A 116 -5.13 5.82 -7.57
CA ILE A 116 -5.87 6.80 -6.77
C ILE A 116 -7.01 6.06 -6.04
N GLY A 117 -6.92 6.00 -4.71
CA GLY A 117 -7.90 5.38 -3.82
C GLY A 117 -8.04 6.14 -2.50
N ILE A 118 -8.32 7.45 -2.61
CA ILE A 118 -8.41 8.41 -1.50
C ILE A 118 -9.73 8.33 -0.72
#